data_AF-A0A4R4L791-F1
#
_entry.id   AF-A0A4R4L791-F1
#
_cell.length_a   1.000
_cell.length_b   1.000
_cell.length_c   1.000
_cell.angle_alpha   90.00
_cell.angle_beta   90.00
_cell.angle_gamma   90.00
#
_symmetry.space_group_name_H-M   'P 1'
#
loop_
_entity.id
_entity.type
_entity.pdbx_description
1 polymer ?
#
loop_
_entity_poly.entity_id
_entity_poly.type
_entity_poly.pdbx_seq_one_letter_code
_entity_poly.pdbx_strand_id
1 'polypeptide(L)' 'MSSPSAGSSPLADYGWDTTLENEFTSHRAAGLIPARVAAVDRGLCDAVAETGPLRASA' A
#
# COMPACT_ATOMS: atom_id res chain seq x y z
N MET A 1 -3.99 -14.18 -19.82
CA MET A 1 -2.95 -14.06 -18.79
C MET A 1 -3.68 -14.00 -17.46
N SER A 2 -3.50 -14.99 -16.60
CA SER A 2 -4.16 -15.02 -15.29
C SER A 2 -3.29 -14.24 -14.31
N SER A 3 -3.77 -13.09 -13.83
CA SER A 3 -3.15 -12.38 -12.72
C SER A 3 -3.30 -13.25 -11.46
N PRO A 4 -2.22 -13.53 -10.70
CA PRO A 4 -2.37 -14.21 -9.43
C PRO A 4 -3.18 -13.29 -8.52
N SER A 5 -4.27 -13.81 -7.95
CA SER A 5 -5.12 -13.06 -7.03
C SER A 5 -4.26 -12.64 -5.85
N ALA A 6 -3.86 -11.35 -5.81
CA ALA A 6 -3.23 -10.74 -4.65
C ALA A 6 -4.15 -11.07 -3.46
N GLY A 7 -3.66 -11.91 -2.54
CA GLY A 7 -4.43 -12.40 -1.41
C GLY A 7 -5.08 -11.21 -0.70
N SER A 8 -6.32 -11.39 -0.23
CA SER A 8 -7.25 -10.40 0.34
C SER A 8 -6.57 -9.38 1.27
N SER A 9 -5.82 -8.44 0.68
CA SER A 9 -5.05 -7.44 1.38
C SER A 9 -5.90 -6.19 1.43
N PRO A 10 -5.91 -5.43 2.53
CA PRO A 10 -6.70 -4.19 2.60
C PRO A 10 -6.31 -3.19 1.50
N LEU A 11 -5.10 -3.33 0.95
CA LEU A 11 -4.62 -2.57 -0.19
C LEU A 11 -5.24 -3.00 -1.53
N ALA A 12 -5.80 -4.20 -1.67
CA ALA A 12 -6.42 -4.66 -2.91
C ALA A 12 -7.65 -3.82 -3.27
N ASP A 13 -8.46 -3.44 -2.27
CA ASP A 13 -9.53 -2.43 -2.42
C ASP A 13 -8.99 -1.05 -2.86
N TYR A 14 -7.73 -0.80 -2.48
CA TYR A 14 -6.83 0.25 -2.94
C TYR A 14 -6.61 0.27 -4.46
N GLY A 15 -6.75 -0.85 -5.15
CA GLY A 15 -6.18 -1.06 -6.48
C GLY A 15 -4.72 -1.50 -6.43
N TRP A 16 -4.34 -2.22 -5.37
CA TRP A 16 -3.05 -2.90 -5.26
C TRP A 16 -3.10 -4.23 -6.00
N ASP A 17 -2.17 -4.43 -6.94
CA ASP A 17 -2.12 -5.61 -7.81
C ASP A 17 -0.72 -6.24 -7.79
N THR A 18 -0.56 -7.39 -8.45
CA THR A 18 0.69 -8.12 -8.61
C THR A 18 1.83 -7.26 -9.15
N THR A 19 1.56 -6.34 -10.08
CA THR A 19 2.58 -5.41 -10.57
C THR A 19 3.14 -4.55 -9.43
N LEU A 20 2.28 -4.03 -8.54
CA LEU A 20 2.71 -3.24 -7.39
C LEU A 20 3.42 -4.10 -6.34
N GLU A 21 2.94 -5.33 -6.09
CA GLU A 21 3.66 -6.29 -5.24
C GLU A 21 5.10 -6.53 -5.73
N ASN A 22 5.29 -6.68 -7.05
CA ASN A 22 6.61 -6.87 -7.63
C ASN A 22 7.50 -5.62 -7.47
N GLU A 23 6.99 -4.44 -7.82
CA GLU A 23 7.74 -3.18 -7.69
C GLU A 23 8.14 -2.90 -6.23
N PHE A 24 7.30 -3.27 -5.27
CA PHE A 24 7.56 -3.04 -3.85
C PHE A 24 8.33 -4.17 -3.14
N THR A 25 8.70 -5.24 -3.86
CA THR A 25 9.45 -6.38 -3.29
C THR A 25 10.75 -5.93 -2.64
N SER A 26 11.52 -5.05 -3.28
CA SER A 26 12.78 -4.52 -2.73
C SER A 26 12.57 -3.69 -1.46
N HIS A 27 11.45 -2.98 -1.36
CA HIS A 27 11.10 -2.20 -0.17
C HIS A 27 10.67 -3.10 0.99
N ARG A 28 9.89 -4.15 0.73
CA ARG A 28 9.58 -5.17 1.74
C ARG A 28 10.84 -5.91 2.22
N ALA A 29 11.77 -6.23 1.32
CA ALA A 29 13.05 -6.84 1.68
C ALA A 29 13.90 -5.93 2.61
N ALA A 30 13.72 -4.62 2.50
CA ALA A 30 14.32 -3.63 3.41
C ALA A 30 13.52 -3.45 4.73
N GLY A 31 12.45 -4.23 4.96
CA GLY A 31 11.60 -4.14 6.15
C GLY A 31 10.58 -3.00 6.10
N LEU A 32 10.36 -2.37 4.95
CA LEU A 32 9.36 -1.33 4.77
C LEU A 32 7.99 -1.92 4.47
N ILE A 33 6.94 -1.25 4.93
CA ILE A 33 5.55 -1.65 4.72
C ILE A 33 4.94 -0.73 3.66
N PRO A 34 4.42 -1.27 2.55
CA PRO A 34 3.75 -0.45 1.55
C PRO A 34 2.47 0.15 2.12
N ALA A 35 2.20 1.39 1.73
CA ALA A 35 0.99 2.12 2.09
C ALA A 35 0.49 2.94 0.91
N ARG A 36 -0.82 3.14 0.83
CA ARG A 36 -1.47 3.94 -0.20
C ARG A 36 -2.11 5.18 0.42
N VAL A 37 -1.75 6.35 -0.09
CA VAL A 37 -2.33 7.61 0.36
C VAL A 37 -3.80 7.66 -0.08
N ALA A 38 -4.71 7.76 0.89
CA ALA A 38 -6.15 7.85 0.71
C ALA A 38 -6.64 9.30 0.66
N ALA A 39 -6.03 10.19 1.46
CA ALA A 39 -6.35 11.62 1.46
C ALA A 39 -5.14 12.47 1.83
N VAL A 40 -5.14 13.72 1.37
CA VAL A 40 -4.13 14.73 1.73
C VAL A 40 -4.87 16.00 2.15
N ASP A 41 -4.56 16.49 3.35
CA ASP A 41 -5.15 17.70 3.92
C ASP A 41 -4.07 18.57 4.57
N ARG A 42 -3.79 19.74 3.99
CA ARG A 42 -2.96 20.83 4.58
C ARG A 42 -1.73 20.39 5.42
N GLY A 43 -0.93 19.44 4.92
CA GLY A 43 0.29 18.95 5.60
C GLY A 43 0.10 17.64 6.39
N LEU A 44 -1.09 17.07 6.33
CA LEU A 44 -1.43 15.73 6.79
C LEU A 44 -1.73 14.84 5.58
N CYS A 45 -1.35 13.58 5.70
CA CYS A 45 -1.67 12.54 4.73
C CYS A 45 -2.29 11.35 5.45
N ASP A 46 -3.50 10.95 5.06
CA ASP A 46 -4.07 9.67 5.43
C ASP A 46 -3.60 8.61 4.46
N ALA A 47 -3.09 7.51 4.97
CA ALA A 47 -2.66 6.37 4.18
C ALA A 47 -3.24 5.07 4.75
N VAL A 48 -3.40 4.07 3.90
CA VAL A 48 -3.81 2.72 4.31
C VAL A 48 -2.65 1.80 4.00
N ALA A 49 -2.13 1.13 5.02
CA ALA A 49 -1.10 0.10 4.91
C ALA A 49 -1.71 -1.28 5.14
N GLU A 50 -0.92 -2.33 4.90
CA GLU A 50 -1.32 -3.71 5.22
C GLU A 50 -1.65 -3.92 6.71
N THR A 51 -1.00 -3.15 7.58
CA THR A 51 -1.24 -3.18 9.03
C THR A 51 -2.44 -2.34 9.46
N GLY A 52 -3.04 -1.58 8.55
CA GLY A 52 -4.20 -0.73 8.82
C GLY A 52 -4.00 0.73 8.40
N PRO A 53 -4.98 1.61 8.72
CA PRO A 53 -4.89 3.04 8.41
C PRO A 53 -3.81 3.74 9.25
N LEU A 54 -3.12 4.68 8.61
CA LEU A 54 -2.02 5.49 9.13
C LEU A 54 -2.29 6.95 8.80
N ARG A 55 -1.86 7.86 9.68
CA ARG A 55 -1.87 9.30 9.41
C ARG A 55 -0.46 9.84 9.56
N ALA A 56 0.09 10.39 8.49
CA ALA A 56 1.37 11.06 8.48
C ALA A 56 1.17 12.58 8.59
N SER A 57 2.10 13.25 9.26
CA SER A 57 2.23 14.70 9.27
C SER A 57 3.61 15.07 8.73
N ALA A 58 3.71 16.27 8.14
CA ALA A 58 4.99 16.87 7.75
C ALA A 58 5.89 17.16 8.95
#